data_AF-A0A316VX30-F1
#
_entry.id   AF-A0A316VX30-F1
#
_cell.length_a   1.000
_cell.length_b   1.000
_cell.length_c   1.000
_cell.angle_alpha   90.00
_cell.angle_beta   90.00
_cell.angle_gamma   90.00
#
_symmetry.space_group_name_H-M   'P 1'
#
loop_
_entity.id
_entity.type
_entity.pdbx_description
1 polymer ?
#
loop_
_entity_poly.entity_id
_entity_poly.type
_entity_poly.pdbx_seq_one_letter_code
_entity_poly.pdbx_strand_id
1 'polypeptide(L)'
;MKNKAESSESEASRKRARLLASSSTTTTTTTTTDRISLSRPHPDGSHLAWPVPQSDLERARAFIKRMADCAMAEDERGREAEREGERERGERERDSRESLGSAGASTPTILIVPDKDADGLASGCILHRTLLAMGVPASRIAIHHVSRAGHPGTSQERRAMSEKRARWIVVLDQGSRAGDELVDGSAAGWQWEERIDAQEQNERDRRQGRARCAVFDHHHLGEGGAGAGGGPKGSLMINASSYEPVATSALLTWVICRPLWYALQDCCTEERIVRSIDWLAVLGTCGDLSVNVKWDAPFPALDALLSRYGKKRVGDTISAINAPRRTPSFNVSAAYAALFEASDLTGVLASPHAEHLHRCRRAVAQETERCTHTAPKFSKDGRVALLFIHSAYQVHPSIATRWSGTLKGAKKLQAVYCANTGYYSNQDRLVHFSGRIAKAAKDRGEEPSLIELLHSYASLDHTFLPDLCKHYDVPSASHLSFARGHKQASGGILPHAFWHRFVKLMQIGEKPEAKESPKREANKQKNKLTNYFGAQQT
;
A
#
# COMPACT_ATOMS: atom_id res chain seq x y z
N MET A 1 38.37 71.12 -26.88
CA MET A 1 38.02 69.87 -26.19
C MET A 1 36.50 69.78 -26.18
N LYS A 2 35.96 68.85 -26.97
CA LYS A 2 34.57 68.74 -27.43
C LYS A 2 34.05 67.33 -27.11
N ASN A 3 32.72 67.23 -27.00
CA ASN A 3 31.88 66.02 -27.21
C ASN A 3 31.87 64.97 -26.08
N LYS A 4 30.76 64.29 -25.76
CA LYS A 4 29.34 64.39 -26.13
C LYS A 4 28.59 63.46 -25.17
N ALA A 5 27.47 63.92 -24.62
CA ALA A 5 26.42 63.04 -24.12
C ALA A 5 25.54 62.65 -25.31
N GLU A 6 25.34 61.35 -25.56
CA GLU A 6 24.36 60.70 -26.46
C GLU A 6 24.90 59.30 -26.85
N SER A 7 24.38 58.20 -26.28
CA SER A 7 24.20 56.89 -26.96
C SER A 7 24.08 55.68 -26.00
N SER A 8 23.01 55.55 -25.22
CA SER A 8 22.69 54.24 -24.61
C SER A 8 21.24 53.77 -24.80
N GLU A 9 20.43 54.47 -25.56
CA GLU A 9 19.01 54.12 -25.79
C GLU A 9 18.70 53.54 -27.18
N SER A 10 19.70 53.31 -28.06
CA SER A 10 19.43 52.88 -29.45
C SER A 10 19.72 51.42 -29.78
N GLU A 11 20.11 50.57 -28.82
CA GLU A 11 20.43 49.16 -29.09
C GLU A 11 19.33 48.19 -28.64
N ALA A 12 18.50 48.58 -27.65
CA ALA A 12 17.36 47.79 -27.19
C ALA A 12 16.15 47.83 -28.16
N SER A 13 15.99 48.90 -28.95
CA SER A 13 14.86 49.06 -29.89
C SER A 13 15.07 48.39 -31.24
N ARG A 14 16.32 48.05 -31.63
CA ARG A 14 16.61 47.42 -32.93
C ARG A 14 16.46 45.89 -32.93
N LYS A 15 16.42 45.24 -31.76
CA LYS A 15 16.19 43.78 -31.65
C LYS A 15 14.72 43.38 -31.62
N ARG A 16 13.80 44.32 -31.35
CA ARG A 16 12.34 44.11 -31.33
C ARG A 16 11.65 44.26 -32.70
N ALA A 17 12.30 44.88 -33.69
CA ALA A 17 11.70 45.13 -35.00
C ALA A 17 12.01 44.05 -36.07
N ARG A 18 12.80 43.02 -35.75
CA ARG A 18 13.16 41.94 -36.71
C ARG A 18 12.40 40.62 -36.52
N LEU A 19 11.40 40.60 -35.64
CA LEU A 19 10.60 39.41 -35.31
C LEU A 19 9.09 39.57 -35.62
N LEU A 20 8.69 40.66 -36.28
CA LEU A 20 7.28 41.00 -36.52
C LEU A 20 6.91 41.28 -37.98
N ALA A 21 7.68 40.80 -38.96
CA ALA A 21 7.34 40.96 -40.37
C ALA A 21 7.62 39.69 -41.18
N SER A 22 6.78 38.68 -40.99
CA SER A 22 6.41 37.70 -42.03
C SER A 22 5.12 36.97 -41.64
N SER A 23 3.99 37.66 -41.76
CA SER A 23 2.69 37.04 -42.11
C SER A 23 2.87 36.38 -43.48
N SER A 24 2.31 35.24 -43.87
CA SER A 24 0.95 34.70 -43.82
C SER A 24 1.05 33.41 -44.66
N THR A 25 0.40 32.29 -44.35
CA THR A 25 -0.93 31.97 -44.91
C THR A 25 -1.54 30.71 -44.28
N THR A 26 -2.87 30.71 -44.29
CA THR A 26 -3.82 29.59 -44.25
C THR A 26 -4.09 28.87 -42.92
N THR A 27 -5.20 29.32 -42.34
CA THR A 27 -6.14 28.69 -41.41
C THR A 27 -6.27 27.17 -41.57
N THR A 28 -5.97 26.40 -40.52
CA THR A 28 -6.73 25.19 -40.18
C THR A 28 -6.62 24.96 -38.67
N THR A 29 -7.75 25.05 -37.98
CA THR A 29 -7.91 24.67 -36.57
C THR A 29 -7.65 23.17 -36.41
N THR A 30 -6.55 22.81 -35.76
CA THR A 30 -6.30 21.45 -35.26
C THR A 30 -6.04 21.50 -33.77
N THR A 31 -7.06 21.11 -33.01
CA THR A 31 -6.95 20.64 -31.62
C THR A 31 -5.98 19.47 -31.54
N THR A 32 -4.77 19.71 -31.03
CA THR A 32 -3.80 18.66 -30.75
C THR A 32 -4.19 17.92 -29.47
N THR A 33 -5.04 16.91 -29.60
CA THR A 33 -5.09 15.79 -28.66
C THR A 33 -3.88 14.91 -28.91
N ASP A 34 -2.85 15.03 -28.08
CA ASP A 34 -1.78 14.02 -28.00
C ASP A 34 -2.39 12.70 -27.52
N ARG A 35 -2.69 11.81 -28.46
CA ARG A 35 -3.05 10.42 -28.19
C ARG A 35 -1.81 9.72 -27.64
N ILE A 36 -1.82 9.42 -26.34
CA ILE A 36 -0.91 8.45 -25.74
C ILE A 36 -1.33 7.09 -26.29
N SER A 37 -0.66 6.64 -27.36
CA SER A 37 -0.73 5.24 -27.78
C SER A 37 0.07 4.41 -26.79
N LEU A 38 -0.55 4.04 -25.67
CA LEU A 38 -0.10 2.85 -24.94
C LEU A 38 -0.21 1.70 -25.93
N SER A 39 0.89 1.01 -26.23
CA SER A 39 0.88 -0.15 -27.12
C SER A 39 -0.28 -1.06 -26.72
N ARG A 40 -1.19 -1.33 -27.66
CA ARG A 40 -2.24 -2.32 -27.47
C ARG A 40 -1.57 -3.59 -26.94
N PRO A 41 -2.09 -4.25 -25.89
CA PRO A 41 -1.76 -5.64 -25.70
C PRO A 41 -2.10 -6.34 -27.02
N HIS A 42 -1.14 -7.09 -27.54
CA HIS A 42 -1.24 -7.71 -28.86
C HIS A 42 -2.54 -8.56 -28.89
N PRO A 43 -3.40 -8.43 -29.91
CA PRO A 43 -4.69 -9.12 -29.97
C PRO A 43 -4.58 -10.65 -30.10
N ASP A 44 -3.36 -11.20 -30.17
CA ASP A 44 -3.07 -12.62 -30.29
C ASP A 44 -2.72 -13.32 -28.96
N GLY A 45 -2.77 -12.62 -27.82
CA GLY A 45 -2.43 -13.23 -26.53
C GLY A 45 -0.96 -13.65 -26.41
N SER A 46 -0.05 -13.08 -27.22
CA SER A 46 1.39 -13.27 -27.04
C SER A 46 1.80 -12.79 -25.65
N HIS A 47 2.10 -13.79 -24.81
CA HIS A 47 2.44 -13.69 -23.41
C HIS A 47 3.65 -12.77 -23.18
N LEU A 48 3.42 -11.50 -22.86
CA LEU A 48 4.31 -10.82 -21.93
C LEU A 48 4.28 -11.67 -20.65
N ALA A 49 5.41 -12.28 -20.31
CA ALA A 49 5.54 -13.25 -19.22
C ALA A 49 5.27 -12.58 -17.87
N TRP A 50 4.00 -12.29 -17.58
CA TRP A 50 3.57 -11.71 -16.32
C TRP A 50 3.93 -12.66 -15.18
N PRO A 51 4.49 -12.15 -14.06
CA PRO A 51 5.01 -12.99 -12.99
C PRO A 51 3.96 -13.95 -12.42
N VAL A 52 2.71 -13.52 -12.28
CA VAL A 52 1.61 -14.36 -11.75
C VAL A 52 1.01 -15.25 -12.85
N PRO A 53 0.73 -16.55 -12.60
CA PRO A 53 0.18 -17.45 -13.60
C PRO A 53 -1.10 -16.92 -14.26
N GLN A 54 -1.20 -17.05 -15.58
CA GLN A 54 -2.35 -16.58 -16.34
C GLN A 54 -3.67 -17.23 -15.86
N SER A 55 -3.63 -18.51 -15.47
CA SER A 55 -4.78 -19.22 -14.91
C SER A 55 -5.28 -18.60 -13.60
N ASP A 56 -4.39 -18.04 -12.78
CA ASP A 56 -4.74 -17.36 -11.53
C ASP A 56 -5.45 -16.04 -11.84
N LEU A 57 -4.89 -15.27 -12.79
CA LEU A 57 -5.51 -14.03 -13.25
C LEU A 57 -6.89 -14.25 -13.88
N GLU A 58 -7.07 -15.35 -14.63
CA GLU A 58 -8.35 -15.74 -15.22
C GLU A 58 -9.37 -16.11 -14.15
N ARG A 59 -8.98 -16.86 -13.11
CA ARG A 59 -9.84 -17.14 -11.96
C ARG A 59 -10.26 -15.86 -11.24
N ALA A 60 -9.34 -14.92 -11.05
CA ALA A 60 -9.63 -13.62 -10.45
C ALA A 60 -10.61 -12.79 -11.28
N ARG A 61 -10.42 -12.74 -12.61
CA ARG A 61 -11.35 -12.08 -13.54
C ARG A 61 -12.74 -12.71 -13.52
N ALA A 62 -12.81 -14.04 -13.56
CA ALA A 62 -14.08 -14.77 -13.47
C ALA A 62 -14.80 -14.50 -12.15
N PHE A 63 -14.06 -14.44 -11.03
CA PHE A 63 -14.61 -14.07 -9.72
C PHE A 63 -15.23 -12.66 -9.75
N ILE A 64 -14.51 -11.66 -10.27
CA ILE A 64 -15.01 -10.27 -10.36
C ILE A 64 -16.24 -10.18 -11.27
N LYS A 65 -16.23 -10.86 -12.43
CA LYS A 65 -17.37 -10.86 -13.35
C LYS A 65 -18.62 -11.44 -12.69
N ARG A 66 -18.50 -12.60 -12.04
CA ARG A 66 -19.63 -13.22 -11.31
C ARG A 66 -20.13 -12.35 -10.18
N MET A 67 -19.22 -11.76 -9.42
CA MET A 67 -19.55 -10.81 -8.36
C MET A 67 -20.38 -9.63 -8.90
N ALA A 68 -19.97 -9.03 -10.03
CA ALA A 68 -20.69 -7.94 -10.66
C ALA A 68 -22.07 -8.39 -11.17
N ASP A 69 -22.14 -9.51 -11.90
CA ASP A 69 -23.38 -10.08 -12.44
C ASP A 69 -24.41 -10.35 -11.30
N CYS A 70 -23.95 -10.91 -10.19
CA CYS A 70 -24.80 -11.18 -9.01
C CYS A 70 -25.32 -9.89 -8.36
N ALA A 71 -24.46 -8.89 -8.19
CA ALA A 71 -24.84 -7.62 -7.56
C ALA A 71 -25.86 -6.85 -8.40
N MET A 72 -25.71 -6.85 -9.74
CA MET A 72 -26.67 -6.23 -10.65
C MET A 72 -28.02 -6.97 -10.62
N ALA A 73 -28.01 -8.30 -10.63
CA ALA A 73 -29.25 -9.09 -10.54
C ALA A 73 -29.97 -8.91 -9.20
N GLU A 74 -29.25 -8.74 -8.09
CA GLU A 74 -29.84 -8.41 -6.79
C GLU A 74 -30.43 -7.00 -6.73
N ASP A 75 -29.84 -6.07 -7.46
CA ASP A 75 -30.35 -4.71 -7.56
C ASP A 75 -31.65 -4.64 -8.34
N GLU A 76 -31.71 -5.29 -9.50
CA GLU A 76 -32.92 -5.33 -10.31
C GLU A 76 -34.08 -5.98 -9.55
N ARG A 77 -33.85 -7.14 -8.91
CA ARG A 77 -34.88 -7.77 -8.05
C ARG A 77 -35.35 -6.86 -6.92
N GLY A 78 -34.44 -6.08 -6.33
CA GLY A 78 -34.80 -5.11 -5.29
C GLY A 78 -35.72 -4.02 -5.80
N ARG A 79 -35.42 -3.47 -6.99
CA ARG A 79 -36.26 -2.46 -7.66
C ARG A 79 -37.60 -3.02 -8.11
N GLU A 80 -37.64 -4.25 -8.60
CA GLU A 80 -38.89 -4.93 -8.98
C GLU A 80 -39.80 -5.13 -7.76
N ALA A 81 -39.25 -5.63 -6.64
CA ALA A 81 -40.00 -5.79 -5.39
C ALA A 81 -40.49 -4.45 -4.82
N GLU A 82 -39.70 -3.38 -4.96
CA GLU A 82 -40.11 -2.02 -4.56
C GLU A 82 -41.27 -1.52 -5.42
N ARG A 83 -41.19 -1.68 -6.75
CA ARG A 83 -42.26 -1.32 -7.70
C ARG A 83 -43.54 -2.12 -7.43
N GLU A 84 -43.43 -3.41 -7.13
CA GLU A 84 -44.57 -4.26 -6.79
C GLU A 84 -45.20 -3.82 -5.47
N GLY A 85 -44.40 -3.58 -4.43
CA GLY A 85 -44.89 -3.06 -3.16
C GLY A 85 -45.48 -1.65 -3.25
N GLU A 86 -45.00 -0.81 -4.17
CA GLU A 86 -45.62 0.48 -4.51
C GLU A 86 -46.95 0.32 -5.25
N ARG A 87 -47.08 -0.65 -6.17
CA ARG A 87 -48.36 -0.97 -6.82
C ARG A 87 -49.38 -1.48 -5.81
N GLU A 88 -48.99 -2.43 -4.95
CA GLU A 88 -49.86 -2.94 -3.88
C GLU A 88 -50.24 -1.84 -2.88
N ARG A 89 -49.32 -0.93 -2.54
CA ARG A 89 -49.63 0.24 -1.71
C ARG A 89 -50.54 1.22 -2.42
N GLY A 90 -50.35 1.49 -3.71
CA GLY A 90 -51.24 2.35 -4.50
C GLY A 90 -52.63 1.75 -4.70
N GLU A 91 -52.75 0.42 -4.74
CA GLU A 91 -54.02 -0.30 -4.74
C GLU A 91 -54.68 -0.27 -3.35
N ARG A 92 -53.92 -0.45 -2.26
CA ARG A 92 -54.41 -0.34 -0.88
C ARG A 92 -54.73 1.08 -0.44
N GLU A 93 -54.01 2.11 -0.90
CA GLU A 93 -54.30 3.52 -0.62
C GLU A 93 -55.54 4.03 -1.37
N ARG A 94 -55.95 3.34 -2.45
CA ARG A 94 -57.30 3.54 -3.05
C ARG A 94 -58.41 2.94 -2.19
N ASP A 95 -58.10 1.99 -1.31
CA ASP A 95 -59.06 1.29 -0.46
C ASP A 95 -59.01 1.69 1.03
N SER A 96 -57.95 2.31 1.55
CA SER A 96 -57.83 2.74 2.95
C SER A 96 -56.67 3.73 3.17
N ARG A 97 -56.94 4.85 3.86
CA ARG A 97 -55.92 5.77 4.39
C ARG A 97 -55.39 5.24 5.74
N GLU A 98 -54.18 4.69 5.79
CA GLU A 98 -53.28 4.86 6.95
C GLU A 98 -51.84 4.32 6.75
N SER A 99 -50.90 5.11 7.29
CA SER A 99 -49.54 4.78 7.74
C SER A 99 -48.43 4.51 6.71
N LEU A 100 -47.57 5.53 6.51
CA LEU A 100 -46.26 5.45 5.86
C LEU A 100 -45.19 4.79 6.76
N GLY A 101 -44.46 3.82 6.21
CA GLY A 101 -43.18 3.32 6.72
C GLY A 101 -42.11 3.36 5.63
N SER A 102 -40.95 3.95 5.95
CA SER A 102 -39.83 4.25 5.06
C SER A 102 -39.19 3.02 4.42
N ALA A 103 -38.93 3.07 3.11
CA ALA A 103 -38.11 2.11 2.37
C ALA A 103 -36.69 2.04 2.97
N GLY A 104 -36.29 0.83 3.39
CA GLY A 104 -35.00 0.57 4.02
C GLY A 104 -33.85 0.62 3.03
N ALA A 105 -32.71 1.17 3.46
CA ALA A 105 -31.46 1.14 2.69
C ALA A 105 -31.08 -0.31 2.31
N SER A 106 -30.73 -0.53 1.04
CA SER A 106 -30.32 -1.85 0.57
C SER A 106 -29.00 -2.28 1.23
N THR A 107 -28.94 -3.52 1.71
CA THR A 107 -27.71 -4.10 2.26
C THR A 107 -26.67 -4.25 1.14
N PRO A 108 -25.39 -3.91 1.38
CA PRO A 108 -24.35 -4.05 0.36
C PRO A 108 -24.15 -5.53 0.01
N THR A 109 -24.03 -5.82 -1.28
CA THR A 109 -23.74 -7.18 -1.77
C THR A 109 -22.23 -7.44 -1.81
N ILE A 110 -21.44 -6.38 -2.05
CA ILE A 110 -19.99 -6.42 -2.23
C ILE A 110 -19.31 -5.62 -1.12
N LEU A 111 -18.23 -6.19 -0.56
CA LEU A 111 -17.34 -5.54 0.38
C LEU A 111 -15.92 -5.49 -0.17
N ILE A 112 -15.38 -4.29 -0.34
CA ILE A 112 -13.97 -4.09 -0.70
C ILE A 112 -13.20 -3.72 0.57
N VAL A 113 -12.09 -4.41 0.81
CA VAL A 113 -11.28 -4.30 2.03
C VAL A 113 -9.84 -3.93 1.67
N PRO A 114 -9.58 -2.68 1.27
CA PRO A 114 -8.23 -2.23 0.93
C PRO A 114 -7.35 -2.09 2.17
N ASP A 115 -6.05 -2.34 2.05
CA ASP A 115 -5.12 -1.82 3.06
C ASP A 115 -5.11 -0.28 3.03
N LYS A 116 -4.64 0.28 4.14
CA LYS A 116 -4.76 1.69 4.52
C LYS A 116 -3.75 2.62 3.84
N ASP A 117 -2.89 2.09 2.97
CA ASP A 117 -1.79 2.84 2.38
C ASP A 117 -1.92 3.03 0.87
N ALA A 118 -0.94 3.67 0.23
CA ALA A 118 -1.07 4.07 -1.18
C ALA A 118 -1.34 2.89 -2.12
N ASP A 119 -0.76 1.71 -1.89
CA ASP A 119 -0.94 0.55 -2.77
C ASP A 119 -2.32 -0.08 -2.54
N GLY A 120 -2.67 -0.38 -1.29
CA GLY A 120 -3.99 -0.89 -0.92
C GLY A 120 -5.15 0.04 -1.28
N LEU A 121 -5.04 1.34 -1.01
CA LEU A 121 -6.08 2.31 -1.35
C LEU A 121 -6.25 2.43 -2.88
N ALA A 122 -5.16 2.45 -3.64
CA ALA A 122 -5.21 2.49 -5.09
C ALA A 122 -5.82 1.20 -5.67
N SER A 123 -5.41 0.03 -5.17
CA SER A 123 -6.01 -1.26 -5.51
C SER A 123 -7.53 -1.27 -5.26
N GLY A 124 -7.98 -0.79 -4.10
CA GLY A 124 -9.39 -0.64 -3.77
C GLY A 124 -10.14 0.29 -4.72
N CYS A 125 -9.53 1.40 -5.14
CA CYS A 125 -10.13 2.31 -6.11
C CYS A 125 -10.20 1.69 -7.52
N ILE A 126 -9.18 0.92 -7.94
CA ILE A 126 -9.18 0.22 -9.23
C ILE A 126 -10.35 -0.76 -9.30
N LEU A 127 -10.50 -1.62 -8.29
CA LEU A 127 -11.59 -2.58 -8.26
C LEU A 127 -12.95 -1.88 -8.21
N HIS A 128 -13.11 -0.89 -7.33
CA HIS A 128 -14.37 -0.16 -7.18
C HIS A 128 -14.80 0.51 -8.49
N ARG A 129 -13.89 1.24 -9.16
CA ARG A 129 -14.17 1.87 -10.46
C ARG A 129 -14.50 0.86 -11.54
N THR A 130 -13.84 -0.29 -11.52
CA THR A 130 -14.12 -1.39 -12.46
C THR A 130 -15.53 -1.92 -12.28
N LEU A 131 -15.96 -2.17 -11.03
CA LEU A 131 -17.33 -2.63 -10.75
C LEU A 131 -18.39 -1.61 -11.20
N LEU A 132 -18.17 -0.32 -10.93
CA LEU A 132 -19.08 0.73 -11.41
C LEU A 132 -19.12 0.78 -12.94
N ALA A 133 -17.97 0.64 -13.62
CA ALA A 133 -17.91 0.62 -15.07
C ALA A 133 -18.62 -0.60 -15.68
N MET A 134 -18.65 -1.72 -14.96
CA MET A 134 -19.41 -2.92 -15.32
C MET A 134 -20.92 -2.80 -15.05
N GLY A 135 -21.39 -1.68 -14.47
CA GLY A 135 -22.81 -1.43 -14.20
C GLY A 135 -23.27 -1.77 -12.79
N VAL A 136 -22.36 -2.18 -11.88
CA VAL A 136 -22.72 -2.44 -10.49
C VAL A 136 -23.16 -1.13 -9.82
N PRO A 137 -24.36 -1.08 -9.19
CA PRO A 137 -24.82 0.11 -8.49
C PRO A 137 -23.96 0.43 -7.26
N ALA A 138 -23.65 1.72 -7.05
CA ALA A 138 -22.84 2.15 -5.92
C ALA A 138 -23.42 1.74 -4.56
N SER A 139 -24.75 1.68 -4.42
CA SER A 139 -25.44 1.21 -3.21
C SER A 139 -25.14 -0.25 -2.85
N ARG A 140 -24.66 -1.05 -3.81
CA ARG A 140 -24.31 -2.46 -3.60
C ARG A 140 -22.86 -2.67 -3.17
N ILE A 141 -22.04 -1.62 -3.17
CA ILE A 141 -20.61 -1.68 -2.86
C ILE A 141 -20.36 -0.94 -1.55
N ALA A 142 -19.83 -1.65 -0.55
CA ALA A 142 -19.33 -1.06 0.67
C ALA A 142 -17.80 -1.14 0.72
N ILE A 143 -17.18 -0.13 1.33
CA ILE A 143 -15.75 -0.15 1.67
C ILE A 143 -15.61 -0.44 3.17
N HIS A 144 -14.70 -1.35 3.52
CA HIS A 144 -14.31 -1.58 4.91
C HIS A 144 -12.85 -1.17 5.10
N HIS A 145 -12.65 -0.12 5.90
CA HIS A 145 -11.31 0.29 6.32
C HIS A 145 -10.97 -0.41 7.63
N VAL A 146 -9.91 -1.22 7.59
CA VAL A 146 -9.38 -1.93 8.74
C VAL A 146 -8.89 -0.93 9.80
N SER A 147 -9.09 -1.26 11.07
CA SER A 147 -8.66 -0.44 12.20
C SER A 147 -7.14 -0.29 12.29
N ARG A 148 -6.74 0.69 13.10
CA ARG A 148 -5.36 1.20 13.22
C ARG A 148 -4.26 0.17 13.49
N ALA A 149 -4.56 -0.86 14.25
CA ALA A 149 -3.65 -1.95 14.60
C ALA A 149 -4.18 -3.32 14.11
N GLY A 150 -5.30 -3.32 13.38
CA GLY A 150 -5.96 -4.52 12.90
C GLY A 150 -5.40 -5.03 11.57
N HIS A 151 -5.87 -6.23 11.23
CA HIS A 151 -5.80 -6.83 9.90
C HIS A 151 -7.07 -7.68 9.69
N PRO A 152 -7.43 -8.03 8.44
CA PRO A 152 -8.70 -8.70 8.14
C PRO A 152 -8.93 -9.99 8.92
N GLY A 153 -7.86 -10.74 9.17
CA GLY A 153 -7.91 -11.97 9.97
C GLY A 153 -8.10 -11.80 11.49
N THR A 154 -8.12 -10.60 12.06
CA THR A 154 -8.36 -10.42 13.51
C THR A 154 -9.84 -10.59 13.85
N SER A 155 -10.16 -11.14 15.02
CA SER A 155 -11.55 -11.41 15.42
C SER A 155 -12.45 -10.17 15.41
N GLN A 156 -11.90 -9.00 15.76
CA GLN A 156 -12.61 -7.72 15.68
C GLN A 156 -13.00 -7.38 14.25
N GLU A 157 -12.06 -7.48 13.30
CA GLU A 157 -12.32 -7.14 11.90
C GLU A 157 -13.23 -8.16 11.23
N ARG A 158 -13.05 -9.46 11.51
CA ARG A 158 -13.96 -10.50 11.00
C ARG A 158 -15.40 -10.27 11.42
N ARG A 159 -15.62 -9.89 12.68
CA ARG A 159 -16.96 -9.52 13.19
C ARG A 159 -17.50 -8.30 12.47
N ALA A 160 -16.73 -7.22 12.39
CA ALA A 160 -17.13 -5.98 11.74
C ALA A 160 -17.39 -6.14 10.23
N MET A 161 -16.68 -7.05 9.55
CA MET A 161 -16.96 -7.41 8.16
C MET A 161 -18.23 -8.25 8.03
N SER A 162 -18.45 -9.23 8.93
CA SER A 162 -19.63 -10.10 8.91
C SER A 162 -20.93 -9.33 9.21
N GLU A 163 -20.88 -8.32 10.08
CA GLU A 163 -22.00 -7.43 10.38
C GLU A 163 -22.52 -6.68 9.14
N LYS A 164 -21.70 -6.47 8.12
CA LYS A 164 -22.11 -5.83 6.86
C LYS A 164 -22.94 -6.75 5.96
N ARG A 165 -22.96 -8.06 6.24
CA ARG A 165 -23.73 -9.08 5.52
C ARG A 165 -23.49 -9.08 4.00
N ALA A 166 -22.31 -8.63 3.58
CA ALA A 166 -21.90 -8.70 2.19
C ALA A 166 -21.67 -10.16 1.79
N ARG A 167 -22.04 -10.49 0.55
CA ARG A 167 -21.92 -11.85 0.02
C ARG A 167 -20.61 -12.06 -0.74
N TRP A 168 -20.02 -10.97 -1.21
CA TRP A 168 -18.77 -10.98 -1.94
C TRP A 168 -17.79 -10.06 -1.23
N ILE A 169 -16.61 -10.58 -0.89
CA ILE A 169 -15.59 -9.85 -0.15
C ILE A 169 -14.30 -9.93 -0.92
N VAL A 170 -13.68 -8.79 -1.21
CA VAL A 170 -12.36 -8.74 -1.83
C VAL A 170 -11.41 -7.97 -0.92
N VAL A 171 -10.43 -8.67 -0.38
CA VAL A 171 -9.35 -8.11 0.43
C VAL A 171 -8.18 -7.79 -0.48
N LEU A 172 -7.64 -6.58 -0.33
CA LEU A 172 -6.64 -6.04 -1.24
C LEU A 172 -5.45 -5.51 -0.44
N ASP A 173 -4.24 -5.94 -0.82
CA ASP A 173 -2.96 -5.51 -0.24
C ASP A 173 -2.72 -5.94 1.22
N GLN A 174 -3.46 -6.96 1.63
CA GLN A 174 -3.34 -7.58 2.95
C GLN A 174 -4.12 -8.90 2.92
N GLY A 175 -4.15 -9.59 4.06
CA GLY A 175 -5.02 -10.76 4.22
C GLY A 175 -4.42 -12.06 3.69
N SER A 176 -3.21 -12.05 3.11
CA SER A 176 -2.49 -13.27 2.71
C SER A 176 -2.17 -14.27 3.83
N ARG A 177 -2.38 -13.88 5.09
CA ARG A 177 -2.14 -14.73 6.26
C ARG A 177 -3.06 -15.94 6.22
N ALA A 178 -2.48 -17.12 6.40
CA ALA A 178 -3.25 -18.31 6.72
C ALA A 178 -4.05 -18.07 8.01
N GLY A 179 -5.28 -18.57 8.04
CA GLY A 179 -6.18 -18.44 9.18
C GLY A 179 -7.58 -18.90 8.83
N ASP A 180 -8.50 -18.66 9.76
CA ASP A 180 -9.92 -18.96 9.59
C ASP A 180 -10.56 -18.17 8.43
N GLU A 181 -11.82 -18.49 8.14
CA GLU A 181 -12.67 -17.72 7.23
C GLU A 181 -12.68 -16.22 7.58
N LEU A 182 -12.79 -15.35 6.57
CA LEU A 182 -12.78 -13.89 6.76
C LEU A 182 -14.12 -13.38 7.32
N VAL A 183 -15.22 -14.01 6.90
CA VAL A 183 -16.57 -13.69 7.35
C VAL A 183 -17.38 -14.97 7.49
N ASP A 184 -18.48 -14.89 8.23
CA ASP A 184 -19.41 -16.01 8.40
C ASP A 184 -19.85 -16.57 7.03
N GLY A 185 -19.78 -17.90 6.91
CA GLY A 185 -20.18 -18.61 5.69
C GLY A 185 -19.12 -18.63 4.57
N SER A 186 -17.96 -17.97 4.73
CA SER A 186 -16.92 -18.00 3.69
C SER A 186 -16.03 -19.25 3.72
N ALA A 187 -16.09 -20.05 4.79
CA ALA A 187 -15.39 -21.33 4.88
C ALA A 187 -15.82 -22.34 3.80
N ALA A 188 -17.03 -22.17 3.25
CA ALA A 188 -17.59 -23.04 2.22
C ALA A 188 -16.84 -22.98 0.89
N GLY A 189 -15.93 -22.01 0.72
CA GLY A 189 -15.07 -21.90 -0.45
C GLY A 189 -15.57 -20.90 -1.48
N TRP A 190 -14.61 -20.34 -2.22
CA TRP A 190 -14.84 -19.42 -3.34
C TRP A 190 -15.25 -20.13 -4.63
N GLN A 191 -15.01 -21.44 -4.72
CA GLN A 191 -15.23 -22.25 -5.91
C GLN A 191 -16.71 -22.30 -6.28
N TRP A 192 -17.01 -22.24 -7.57
CA TRP A 192 -18.35 -22.37 -8.12
C TRP A 192 -18.52 -23.73 -8.78
N GLU A 193 -19.75 -24.26 -8.77
CA GLU A 193 -20.08 -25.47 -9.53
C GLU A 193 -20.39 -25.06 -10.98
N GLU A 194 -19.50 -25.42 -11.93
CA GLU A 194 -19.65 -25.03 -13.34
C GLU A 194 -20.91 -25.57 -14.02
N ARG A 195 -21.52 -26.62 -13.46
CA ARG A 195 -22.70 -27.28 -14.00
C ARG A 195 -24.02 -26.61 -13.60
N ILE A 196 -23.98 -25.64 -12.70
CA ILE A 196 -25.15 -24.94 -12.19
C ILE A 196 -25.20 -23.55 -12.83
N ASP A 197 -26.39 -23.11 -13.25
CA ASP A 197 -26.58 -21.75 -13.73
C ASP A 197 -26.20 -20.70 -12.66
N ALA A 198 -25.71 -19.55 -13.09
CA ALA A 198 -25.22 -18.51 -12.18
C ALA A 198 -26.32 -18.00 -11.23
N GLN A 199 -27.58 -17.92 -11.68
CA GLN A 199 -28.70 -17.50 -10.85
C GLN A 199 -29.05 -18.58 -9.81
N GLU A 200 -29.09 -19.85 -10.23
CA GLU A 200 -29.38 -20.97 -9.32
C GLU A 200 -28.29 -21.11 -8.24
N GLN A 201 -27.00 -21.05 -8.61
CA GLN A 201 -25.92 -21.07 -7.63
C GLN A 201 -26.02 -19.89 -6.67
N ASN A 202 -26.38 -18.71 -7.18
CA ASN A 202 -26.54 -17.50 -6.38
C ASN A 202 -27.68 -17.64 -5.35
N GLU A 203 -28.81 -18.23 -5.73
CA GLU A 203 -29.92 -18.54 -4.82
C GLU A 203 -29.54 -19.58 -3.79
N ARG A 204 -28.82 -20.63 -4.19
CA ARG A 204 -28.31 -21.66 -3.30
C ARG A 204 -27.38 -21.08 -2.26
N ASP A 205 -26.42 -20.26 -2.69
CA ASP A 205 -25.50 -19.56 -1.80
C ASP A 205 -26.26 -18.66 -0.82
N ARG A 206 -27.30 -17.96 -1.29
CA ARG A 206 -28.15 -17.12 -0.44
C ARG A 206 -28.90 -17.94 0.61
N ARG A 207 -29.55 -19.04 0.22
CA ARG A 207 -30.28 -19.94 1.15
C ARG A 207 -29.36 -20.55 2.20
N GLN A 208 -28.09 -20.78 1.83
CA GLN A 208 -27.08 -21.36 2.71
C GLN A 208 -26.28 -20.32 3.49
N GLY A 209 -26.56 -19.02 3.32
CA GLY A 209 -25.79 -17.95 3.97
C GLY A 209 -24.31 -17.92 3.56
N ARG A 210 -23.98 -18.39 2.36
CA ARG A 210 -22.60 -18.45 1.86
C ARG A 210 -22.11 -17.07 1.43
N ALA A 211 -20.89 -16.75 1.85
CA ALA A 211 -20.11 -15.63 1.37
C ALA A 211 -18.91 -16.13 0.54
N ARG A 212 -18.52 -15.36 -0.47
CA ARG A 212 -17.38 -15.66 -1.34
C ARG A 212 -16.30 -14.63 -1.12
N CYS A 213 -15.09 -15.10 -0.83
CA CYS A 213 -13.95 -14.22 -0.55
C CYS A 213 -12.85 -14.39 -1.58
N ALA A 214 -12.20 -13.28 -1.92
CA ALA A 214 -10.94 -13.25 -2.65
C ALA A 214 -9.93 -12.36 -1.91
N VAL A 215 -8.65 -12.72 -2.03
CA VAL A 215 -7.51 -11.98 -1.48
C VAL A 215 -6.53 -11.74 -2.61
N PHE A 216 -6.26 -10.47 -2.93
CA PHE A 216 -5.20 -10.07 -3.86
C PHE A 216 -4.11 -9.36 -3.07
N ASP A 217 -2.93 -9.98 -3.00
CA ASP A 217 -1.85 -9.52 -2.12
C ASP A 217 -0.47 -9.79 -2.76
N HIS A 218 0.59 -9.29 -2.16
CA HIS A 218 1.98 -9.47 -2.59
C HIS A 218 2.95 -9.60 -1.41
N HIS A 219 2.44 -9.62 -0.18
CA HIS A 219 3.23 -9.88 1.01
C HIS A 219 3.77 -11.32 1.04
N HIS A 220 4.98 -11.49 1.57
CA HIS A 220 5.70 -12.77 1.57
C HIS A 220 4.94 -13.87 2.31
N LEU A 221 4.62 -14.93 1.58
CA LEU A 221 4.18 -16.21 2.11
C LEU A 221 5.43 -17.05 2.40
N GLY A 222 5.66 -17.47 3.65
CA GLY A 222 6.82 -18.28 4.02
C GLY A 222 6.92 -19.62 3.27
N GLU A 223 7.99 -20.38 3.48
CA GLU A 223 8.18 -21.71 2.85
C GLU A 223 6.96 -22.61 3.12
N GLY A 224 6.27 -23.03 2.06
CA GLY A 224 5.01 -23.79 2.10
C GLY A 224 3.75 -23.01 1.69
N GLY A 225 3.80 -21.67 1.66
CA GLY A 225 2.64 -20.84 1.30
C GLY A 225 2.42 -20.63 -0.21
N ALA A 226 3.41 -20.94 -1.05
CA ALA A 226 3.39 -20.69 -2.49
C ALA A 226 2.78 -21.81 -3.35
N GLY A 227 2.19 -22.86 -2.76
CA GLY A 227 1.74 -24.03 -3.54
C GLY A 227 0.56 -24.84 -3.00
N ALA A 228 0.13 -24.64 -1.75
CA ALA A 228 -1.02 -25.36 -1.21
C ALA A 228 -1.67 -24.57 -0.06
N GLY A 229 -2.83 -23.94 -0.29
CA GLY A 229 -3.69 -23.43 0.79
C GLY A 229 -3.17 -22.20 1.54
N GLY A 230 -2.42 -21.30 0.89
CA GLY A 230 -2.11 -19.98 1.46
C GLY A 230 -3.35 -19.09 1.61
N GLY A 231 -3.38 -18.27 2.66
CA GLY A 231 -4.47 -17.32 2.91
C GLY A 231 -5.63 -17.85 3.77
N PRO A 232 -6.67 -17.03 4.00
CA PRO A 232 -7.79 -17.36 4.87
C PRO A 232 -8.63 -18.50 4.28
N LYS A 233 -9.11 -19.40 5.14
CA LYS A 233 -9.87 -20.59 4.75
C LYS A 233 -11.02 -20.22 3.81
N GLY A 234 -11.12 -20.96 2.71
CA GLY A 234 -12.19 -20.81 1.71
C GLY A 234 -12.03 -19.64 0.73
N SER A 235 -10.98 -18.82 0.84
CA SER A 235 -10.79 -17.66 -0.03
C SER A 235 -10.06 -17.99 -1.34
N LEU A 236 -10.39 -17.29 -2.43
CA LEU A 236 -9.57 -17.28 -3.64
C LEU A 236 -8.32 -16.46 -3.37
N MET A 237 -7.17 -17.12 -3.33
CA MET A 237 -5.89 -16.47 -3.05
C MET A 237 -5.14 -16.17 -4.35
N ILE A 238 -4.84 -14.90 -4.61
CA ILE A 238 -3.94 -14.46 -5.70
C ILE A 238 -2.82 -13.67 -5.04
N ASN A 239 -1.59 -14.18 -5.14
CA ASN A 239 -0.45 -13.56 -4.46
C ASN A 239 0.79 -13.44 -5.36
N ALA A 240 1.36 -12.24 -5.44
CA ALA A 240 2.51 -11.96 -6.30
C ALA A 240 3.89 -12.21 -5.64
N SER A 241 3.94 -12.50 -4.33
CA SER A 241 5.18 -12.52 -3.54
C SER A 241 6.21 -13.57 -3.93
N SER A 242 5.79 -14.59 -4.69
CA SER A 242 6.64 -15.69 -5.15
C SER A 242 7.20 -15.46 -6.56
N TYR A 243 6.90 -14.33 -7.19
CA TYR A 243 7.24 -14.07 -8.58
C TYR A 243 7.98 -12.75 -8.72
N GLU A 244 9.22 -12.81 -9.21
CA GLU A 244 10.06 -11.61 -9.40
C GLU A 244 9.94 -11.06 -10.84
N PRO A 245 9.88 -9.74 -11.04
CA PRO A 245 9.71 -8.71 -10.01
C PRO A 245 8.34 -8.79 -9.33
N VAL A 246 8.31 -8.68 -8.00
CA VAL A 246 7.05 -8.74 -7.22
C VAL A 246 6.15 -7.57 -7.59
N ALA A 247 5.04 -7.87 -8.27
CA ALA A 247 3.99 -6.88 -8.55
C ALA A 247 3.35 -6.42 -7.24
N THR A 248 3.15 -5.11 -7.08
CA THR A 248 2.35 -4.56 -5.96
C THR A 248 0.88 -4.92 -6.14
N SER A 249 0.09 -4.82 -5.08
CA SER A 249 -1.34 -5.15 -5.10
C SER A 249 -2.12 -4.24 -6.02
N ALA A 250 -1.80 -2.94 -6.13
CA ALA A 250 -2.45 -2.07 -7.12
C ALA A 250 -2.13 -2.50 -8.55
N LEU A 251 -0.88 -2.87 -8.85
CA LEU A 251 -0.48 -3.34 -10.18
C LEU A 251 -1.13 -4.69 -10.50
N LEU A 252 -1.14 -5.64 -9.56
CA LEU A 252 -1.82 -6.93 -9.69
C LEU A 252 -3.31 -6.74 -9.95
N THR A 253 -3.97 -5.90 -9.16
CA THR A 253 -5.41 -5.60 -9.32
C THR A 253 -5.70 -4.94 -10.66
N TRP A 254 -4.83 -4.05 -11.12
CA TRP A 254 -4.90 -3.44 -12.44
C TRP A 254 -4.76 -4.48 -13.56
N VAL A 255 -3.78 -5.39 -13.48
CA VAL A 255 -3.61 -6.46 -14.47
C VAL A 255 -4.84 -7.36 -14.53
N ILE A 256 -5.49 -7.62 -13.40
CA ILE A 256 -6.74 -8.38 -13.32
C ILE A 256 -7.89 -7.59 -13.98
N CYS A 257 -8.07 -6.33 -13.58
CA CYS A 257 -9.25 -5.53 -13.94
C CYS A 257 -9.20 -4.93 -15.35
N ARG A 258 -8.02 -4.52 -15.86
CA ARG A 258 -7.93 -3.79 -17.13
C ARG A 258 -8.52 -4.55 -18.33
N PRO A 259 -8.35 -5.87 -18.49
CA PRO A 259 -9.06 -6.64 -19.52
C PRO A 259 -10.59 -6.60 -19.41
N LEU A 260 -11.14 -6.46 -18.19
CA LEU A 260 -12.59 -6.31 -18.00
C LEU A 260 -13.10 -4.98 -18.56
N TRP A 261 -12.28 -3.93 -18.56
CA TRP A 261 -12.63 -2.65 -19.19
C TRP A 261 -12.70 -2.77 -20.72
N TYR A 262 -11.77 -3.49 -21.34
CA TYR A 262 -11.80 -3.74 -22.79
C TYR A 262 -13.01 -4.58 -23.22
N ALA A 263 -13.50 -5.45 -22.35
CA ALA A 263 -14.69 -6.24 -22.61
C ALA A 263 -16.00 -5.42 -22.60
N LEU A 264 -15.96 -4.14 -22.20
CA LEU A 264 -17.11 -3.23 -22.25
C LEU A 264 -17.25 -2.67 -23.69
N GLN A 265 -17.86 -3.48 -24.57
CA GLN A 265 -17.78 -3.40 -26.04
C GLN A 265 -18.16 -2.06 -26.70
N ASP A 266 -18.89 -1.14 -26.05
CA ASP A 266 -19.41 0.07 -26.73
C ASP A 266 -19.04 1.42 -26.07
N CYS A 267 -18.35 1.45 -24.93
CA CYS A 267 -18.19 2.69 -24.14
C CYS A 267 -16.77 2.99 -23.65
N CYS A 268 -15.81 2.11 -23.93
CA CYS A 268 -14.51 2.14 -23.27
C CYS A 268 -13.38 2.52 -24.24
N THR A 269 -12.96 3.79 -24.21
CA THR A 269 -11.75 4.24 -24.93
C THR A 269 -10.51 4.08 -24.05
N GLU A 270 -9.32 3.99 -24.66
CA GLU A 270 -8.03 4.01 -23.93
C GLU A 270 -7.95 5.20 -22.97
N GLU A 271 -8.36 6.39 -23.43
CA GLU A 271 -8.34 7.59 -22.60
C GLU A 271 -9.24 7.45 -21.36
N ARG A 272 -10.39 6.76 -21.49
CA ARG A 272 -11.27 6.48 -20.36
C ARG A 272 -10.62 5.51 -19.38
N ILE A 273 -9.98 4.43 -19.85
CA ILE A 273 -9.27 3.46 -19.00
C ILE A 273 -8.14 4.16 -18.26
N VAL A 274 -7.33 4.94 -18.97
CA VAL A 274 -6.17 5.66 -18.41
C VAL A 274 -6.60 6.62 -17.31
N ARG A 275 -7.68 7.39 -17.51
CA ARG A 275 -8.23 8.31 -16.51
C ARG A 275 -8.93 7.57 -15.36
N SER A 276 -9.40 6.36 -15.59
CA SER A 276 -10.12 5.60 -14.57
C SER A 276 -9.21 4.79 -13.66
N ILE A 277 -8.26 4.01 -14.20
CA ILE A 277 -7.53 3.00 -13.42
C ILE A 277 -6.00 2.99 -13.63
N ASP A 278 -5.46 3.40 -14.78
CA ASP A 278 -4.00 3.24 -15.03
C ASP A 278 -3.15 4.13 -14.12
N TRP A 279 -3.59 5.37 -13.86
CA TRP A 279 -2.85 6.26 -12.97
C TRP A 279 -2.86 5.80 -11.51
N LEU A 280 -3.89 5.05 -11.10
CA LEU A 280 -3.95 4.43 -9.77
C LEU A 280 -2.92 3.30 -9.67
N ALA A 281 -2.75 2.50 -10.73
CA ALA A 281 -1.74 1.45 -10.77
C ALA A 281 -0.32 2.03 -10.64
N VAL A 282 -0.02 3.13 -11.36
CA VAL A 282 1.25 3.85 -11.21
C VAL A 282 1.42 4.38 -9.79
N LEU A 283 0.38 5.01 -9.23
CA LEU A 283 0.43 5.58 -7.89
C LEU A 283 0.70 4.53 -6.82
N GLY A 284 -0.03 3.41 -6.85
CA GLY A 284 0.13 2.31 -5.91
C GLY A 284 1.50 1.64 -6.04
N THR A 285 1.92 1.32 -7.27
CA THR A 285 3.25 0.74 -7.55
C THR A 285 4.36 1.63 -7.01
N CYS A 286 4.29 2.95 -7.27
CA CYS A 286 5.26 3.91 -6.75
C CYS A 286 5.16 4.10 -5.24
N GLY A 287 4.00 3.83 -4.64
CA GLY A 287 3.77 3.86 -3.19
C GLY A 287 4.67 2.88 -2.45
N ASP A 288 4.84 1.70 -3.02
CA ASP A 288 5.58 0.58 -2.44
C ASP A 288 7.01 0.47 -2.95
N LEU A 289 7.20 0.59 -4.27
CA LEU A 289 8.50 0.41 -4.93
C LEU A 289 9.26 1.73 -5.14
N SER A 290 8.72 2.85 -4.66
CA SER A 290 9.18 4.22 -4.88
C SER A 290 8.98 4.77 -6.30
N VAL A 291 9.10 6.08 -6.46
CA VAL A 291 9.03 6.79 -7.75
C VAL A 291 10.21 6.51 -8.70
N ASN A 292 11.17 5.69 -8.27
CA ASN A 292 12.31 5.23 -9.08
C ASN A 292 12.19 3.75 -9.47
N VAL A 293 11.01 3.15 -9.28
CA VAL A 293 10.72 1.81 -9.79
C VAL A 293 11.09 1.72 -11.28
N LYS A 294 11.70 0.59 -11.65
CA LYS A 294 11.98 0.27 -13.04
C LYS A 294 10.77 -0.44 -13.62
N TRP A 295 10.28 0.05 -14.76
CA TRP A 295 9.15 -0.52 -15.49
C TRP A 295 9.62 -1.45 -16.61
N ASP A 296 10.73 -2.15 -16.37
CA ASP A 296 11.25 -3.13 -17.31
C ASP A 296 10.30 -4.34 -17.37
N ALA A 297 10.29 -5.05 -18.49
CA ALA A 297 9.56 -6.30 -18.60
C ALA A 297 9.95 -7.25 -17.44
N PRO A 298 8.99 -7.97 -16.84
CA PRO A 298 7.62 -8.22 -17.30
C PRO A 298 6.55 -7.22 -16.82
N PHE A 299 6.93 -6.12 -16.15
CA PHE A 299 5.95 -5.09 -15.81
C PHE A 299 5.41 -4.41 -17.07
N PRO A 300 4.12 -4.00 -17.08
CA PRO A 300 3.57 -3.20 -18.17
C PRO A 300 4.29 -1.85 -18.26
N ALA A 301 4.47 -1.34 -19.48
CA ALA A 301 5.09 -0.04 -19.71
C ALA A 301 4.17 1.12 -19.28
N LEU A 302 4.17 1.44 -17.98
CA LEU A 302 3.43 2.56 -17.38
C LEU A 302 4.34 3.76 -17.03
N ASP A 303 5.62 3.69 -17.42
CA ASP A 303 6.63 4.74 -17.21
C ASP A 303 6.31 6.04 -17.94
N ALA A 304 5.66 5.97 -19.10
CA ALA A 304 5.17 7.15 -19.83
C ALA A 304 4.18 7.95 -18.97
N LEU A 305 3.32 7.26 -18.21
CA LEU A 305 2.32 7.89 -17.34
C LEU A 305 2.98 8.48 -16.08
N LEU A 306 3.95 7.80 -15.49
CA LEU A 306 4.78 8.34 -14.42
C LEU A 306 5.53 9.61 -14.88
N SER A 307 6.09 9.59 -16.08
CA SER A 307 6.79 10.73 -16.69
C SER A 307 5.87 11.91 -16.92
N ARG A 308 4.66 11.67 -17.45
CA ARG A 308 3.61 12.69 -17.66
C ARG A 308 3.28 13.45 -16.38
N TYR A 309 3.11 12.75 -15.26
CA TYR A 309 2.77 13.39 -14.00
C TYR A 309 3.98 13.99 -13.27
N GLY A 310 5.16 13.41 -13.48
CA GLY A 310 6.41 13.76 -12.83
C GLY A 310 6.56 13.08 -11.45
N LYS A 311 7.75 12.51 -11.22
CA LYS A 311 8.10 11.78 -9.98
C LYS A 311 7.81 12.56 -8.70
N LYS A 312 8.10 13.88 -8.69
CA LYS A 312 7.85 14.74 -7.52
C LYS A 312 6.37 14.76 -7.16
N ARG A 313 5.48 14.97 -8.14
CA ARG A 313 4.04 15.07 -7.92
C ARG A 313 3.48 13.73 -7.42
N VAL A 314 3.89 12.63 -8.05
CA VAL A 314 3.52 11.27 -7.62
C VAL A 314 3.95 11.04 -6.17
N GLY A 315 5.21 11.31 -5.83
CA GLY A 315 5.72 11.17 -4.46
C GLY A 315 5.01 12.07 -3.45
N ASP A 316 4.66 13.29 -3.85
CA ASP A 316 3.91 14.22 -3.01
C ASP A 316 2.48 13.72 -2.72
N THR A 317 1.79 13.18 -3.74
CA THR A 317 0.47 12.57 -3.59
C THR A 317 0.53 11.34 -2.70
N ILE A 318 1.49 10.42 -2.93
CA ILE A 318 1.73 9.24 -2.08
C ILE A 318 1.91 9.65 -0.62
N SER A 319 2.75 10.66 -0.37
CA SER A 319 3.00 11.15 0.99
C SER A 319 1.74 11.73 1.64
N ALA A 320 0.89 12.42 0.87
CA ALA A 320 -0.34 13.02 1.35
C ALA A 320 -1.42 11.99 1.68
N ILE A 321 -1.69 11.02 0.80
CA ILE A 321 -2.71 9.97 1.03
C ILE A 321 -2.29 8.98 2.12
N ASN A 322 -0.99 8.78 2.32
CA ASN A 322 -0.47 7.96 3.42
C ASN A 322 -0.46 8.70 4.77
N ALA A 323 -0.66 10.02 4.80
CA ALA A 323 -0.54 10.76 6.05
C ALA A 323 -1.67 10.45 7.05
N PRO A 324 -2.96 10.36 6.66
CA PRO A 324 -4.05 10.11 7.61
C PRO A 324 -3.91 8.80 8.38
N ARG A 325 -3.43 7.71 7.76
CA ARG A 325 -3.15 6.44 8.48
C ARG A 325 -2.04 6.55 9.53
N ARG A 326 -1.21 7.61 9.45
CA ARG A 326 -0.07 7.82 10.34
C ARG A 326 -0.38 8.81 11.48
N THR A 327 -1.51 9.49 11.44
CA THR A 327 -1.94 10.41 12.51
C THR A 327 -2.71 9.68 13.61
N PRO A 328 -2.82 10.27 14.82
CA PRO A 328 -3.66 9.71 15.88
C PRO A 328 -5.12 9.54 15.49
N SER A 329 -5.66 10.46 14.68
CA SER A 329 -7.04 10.46 14.20
C SER A 329 -7.37 9.33 13.22
N PHE A 330 -6.34 8.75 12.57
CA PHE A 330 -6.48 7.57 11.71
C PHE A 330 -7.61 7.65 10.66
N ASN A 331 -7.79 8.80 10.00
CA ASN A 331 -8.88 9.00 9.04
C ASN A 331 -8.52 8.50 7.63
N VAL A 332 -8.45 7.18 7.47
CA VAL A 332 -8.14 6.52 6.20
C VAL A 332 -9.22 6.76 5.14
N SER A 333 -10.49 6.86 5.55
CA SER A 333 -11.62 7.10 4.66
C SER A 333 -11.49 8.39 3.86
N ALA A 334 -10.96 9.47 4.46
CA ALA A 334 -10.71 10.72 3.73
C ALA A 334 -9.66 10.55 2.61
N ALA A 335 -8.64 9.70 2.80
CA ALA A 335 -7.65 9.40 1.76
C ALA A 335 -8.26 8.56 0.63
N TYR A 336 -9.10 7.57 0.98
CA TYR A 336 -9.81 6.75 -0.02
C TYR A 336 -10.76 7.61 -0.86
N ALA A 337 -11.58 8.46 -0.23
CA ALA A 337 -12.50 9.35 -0.92
C ALA A 337 -11.77 10.32 -1.86
N ALA A 338 -10.65 10.92 -1.41
CA ALA A 338 -9.82 11.79 -2.25
C ALA A 338 -9.30 11.10 -3.53
N LEU A 339 -8.89 9.84 -3.43
CA LEU A 339 -8.46 9.05 -4.58
C LEU A 339 -9.63 8.67 -5.48
N PHE A 340 -10.74 8.26 -4.86
CA PHE A 340 -11.90 7.74 -5.56
C PHE A 340 -12.64 8.82 -6.37
N GLU A 341 -12.72 10.06 -5.86
CA GLU A 341 -13.35 11.19 -6.56
C GLU A 341 -12.46 11.78 -7.66
N ALA A 342 -11.14 11.64 -7.56
CA ALA A 342 -10.21 12.28 -8.48
C ALA A 342 -10.18 11.60 -9.86
N SER A 343 -10.42 12.34 -10.94
CA SER A 343 -10.34 11.78 -12.31
C SER A 343 -8.90 11.52 -12.80
N ASP A 344 -7.90 12.02 -12.09
CA ASP A 344 -6.48 11.78 -12.33
C ASP A 344 -5.64 12.11 -11.08
N LEU A 345 -4.32 11.95 -11.17
CA LEU A 345 -3.39 12.24 -10.07
C LEU A 345 -3.48 13.71 -9.58
N THR A 346 -3.76 14.66 -10.48
CA THR A 346 -3.79 16.08 -10.13
C THR A 346 -5.04 16.43 -9.32
N GLY A 347 -6.15 15.77 -9.62
CA GLY A 347 -7.41 15.93 -8.89
C GLY A 347 -7.33 15.53 -7.42
N VAL A 348 -6.42 14.61 -7.04
CA VAL A 348 -6.33 14.10 -5.66
C VAL A 348 -6.06 15.23 -4.65
N LEU A 349 -5.09 16.08 -4.98
CA LEU A 349 -4.69 17.22 -4.12
C LEU A 349 -5.46 18.51 -4.44
N ALA A 350 -6.47 18.43 -5.32
CA ALA A 350 -7.45 19.47 -5.56
C ALA A 350 -8.85 19.11 -5.03
N SER A 351 -9.00 17.91 -4.45
CA SER A 351 -10.26 17.41 -3.89
C SER A 351 -10.71 18.20 -2.66
N PRO A 352 -12.00 18.11 -2.25
CA PRO A 352 -12.48 18.65 -0.97
C PRO A 352 -11.69 18.12 0.25
N HIS A 353 -11.01 16.98 0.11
CA HIS A 353 -10.18 16.37 1.15
C HIS A 353 -8.74 16.89 1.19
N ALA A 354 -8.29 17.66 0.19
CA ALA A 354 -6.89 18.07 0.03
C ALA A 354 -6.34 18.81 1.25
N GLU A 355 -7.11 19.73 1.84
CA GLU A 355 -6.68 20.46 3.03
C GLU A 355 -6.43 19.52 4.22
N HIS A 356 -7.29 18.51 4.39
CA HIS A 356 -7.11 17.48 5.41
C HIS A 356 -5.84 16.65 5.17
N LEU A 357 -5.61 16.19 3.94
CA LEU A 357 -4.42 15.44 3.59
C LEU A 357 -3.14 16.26 3.85
N HIS A 358 -3.12 17.53 3.45
CA HIS A 358 -1.99 18.43 3.68
C HIS A 358 -1.73 18.67 5.17
N ARG A 359 -2.78 18.85 5.98
CA ARG A 359 -2.67 19.00 7.43
C ARG A 359 -2.08 17.76 8.09
N CYS A 360 -2.60 16.58 7.76
CA CYS A 360 -2.06 15.31 8.24
C CYS A 360 -0.59 15.16 7.83
N ARG A 361 -0.24 15.47 6.58
CA ARG A 361 1.14 15.37 6.07
C ARG A 361 2.09 16.29 6.83
N ARG A 362 1.71 17.54 7.09
CA ARG A 362 2.53 18.48 7.90
C ARG A 362 2.72 17.95 9.32
N ALA A 363 1.67 17.48 9.97
CA ALA A 363 1.74 16.95 11.33
C ALA A 363 2.65 15.71 11.42
N VAL A 364 2.53 14.76 10.47
CA VAL A 364 3.41 13.58 10.39
C VAL A 364 4.87 13.99 10.16
N ALA A 365 5.12 14.99 9.30
CA ALA A 365 6.47 15.48 9.04
C ALA A 365 7.11 16.12 10.29
N GLN A 366 6.36 16.99 10.97
CA GLN A 366 6.79 17.63 12.23
C GLN A 366 7.12 16.57 13.29
N GLU A 367 6.25 15.56 13.46
CA GLU A 367 6.45 14.53 14.45
C GLU A 367 7.61 13.58 14.11
N THR A 368 7.80 13.29 12.81
CA THR A 368 8.97 12.54 12.35
C THR A 368 10.26 13.27 12.69
N GLU A 369 10.29 14.60 12.47
CA GLU A 369 11.46 15.43 12.79
C GLU A 369 11.73 15.44 14.29
N ARG A 370 10.70 15.70 15.11
CA ARG A 370 10.82 15.66 16.58
C ARG A 370 11.43 14.35 17.08
N CYS A 371 11.05 13.23 16.48
CA CYS A 371 11.47 11.90 16.92
C CYS A 371 12.81 11.44 16.31
N THR A 372 13.31 12.05 15.22
CA THR A 372 14.45 11.50 14.46
C THR A 372 15.81 11.73 15.13
N HIS A 373 15.91 12.63 16.11
CA HIS A 373 17.19 13.05 16.71
C HIS A 373 17.71 12.12 17.82
N THR A 374 17.01 11.03 18.13
CA THR A 374 17.48 10.05 19.13
C THR A 374 18.49 9.10 18.48
N ALA A 375 19.71 9.02 19.02
CA ALA A 375 20.72 8.11 18.51
C ALA A 375 20.32 6.63 18.70
N PRO A 376 20.61 5.75 17.72
CA PRO A 376 20.32 4.32 17.84
C PRO A 376 21.25 3.63 18.84
N LYS A 377 20.76 2.53 19.42
CA LYS A 377 21.56 1.53 20.15
C LYS A 377 21.81 0.33 19.26
N PHE A 378 22.94 -0.36 19.42
CA PHE A 378 23.31 -1.50 18.57
C PHE A 378 23.12 -2.84 19.30
N SER A 379 22.80 -3.90 18.57
CA SER A 379 22.90 -5.27 19.08
C SER A 379 24.35 -5.64 19.41
N LYS A 380 24.57 -6.56 20.35
CA LYS A 380 25.95 -6.98 20.75
C LYS A 380 26.76 -7.50 19.57
N ASP A 381 26.12 -8.20 18.63
CA ASP A 381 26.75 -8.71 17.41
C ASP A 381 26.98 -7.64 16.31
N GLY A 382 26.41 -6.44 16.50
CA GLY A 382 26.49 -5.31 15.59
C GLY A 382 25.62 -5.40 14.33
N ARG A 383 24.75 -6.41 14.20
CA ARG A 383 23.89 -6.60 13.01
C ARG A 383 22.68 -5.67 12.98
N VAL A 384 22.22 -5.20 14.14
CA VAL A 384 21.02 -4.36 14.28
C VAL A 384 21.37 -3.03 14.94
N ALA A 385 20.85 -1.93 14.38
CA ALA A 385 20.73 -0.64 15.05
C ALA A 385 19.25 -0.38 15.37
N LEU A 386 18.92 -0.03 16.61
CA LEU A 386 17.56 0.15 17.10
C LEU A 386 17.36 1.53 17.72
N LEU A 387 16.41 2.28 17.18
CA LEU A 387 15.91 3.53 17.73
C LEU A 387 14.68 3.28 18.60
N PHE A 388 14.56 4.05 19.69
CA PHE A 388 13.40 4.03 20.56
C PHE A 388 12.72 5.39 20.53
N ILE A 389 11.42 5.40 20.27
CA ILE A 389 10.60 6.61 20.29
C ILE A 389 9.30 6.38 21.06
N HIS A 390 8.70 7.49 21.47
CA HIS A 390 7.36 7.52 22.03
C HIS A 390 6.55 8.59 21.30
N SER A 391 5.60 8.13 20.48
CA SER A 391 4.78 9.00 19.65
C SER A 391 3.43 8.37 19.34
N ALA A 392 2.36 9.15 19.42
CA ALA A 392 1.04 8.75 18.95
C ALA A 392 0.93 8.69 17.41
N TYR A 393 2.01 8.89 16.64
CA TYR A 393 2.01 8.82 15.18
C TYR A 393 2.77 7.59 14.66
N GLN A 394 2.40 7.11 13.47
CA GLN A 394 3.10 6.00 12.81
C GLN A 394 4.38 6.47 12.08
N VAL A 395 5.30 7.09 12.82
CA VAL A 395 6.53 7.69 12.27
C VAL A 395 7.74 6.75 12.31
N HIS A 396 7.70 5.68 13.10
CA HIS A 396 8.81 4.73 13.22
C HIS A 396 9.28 4.13 11.88
N PRO A 397 8.42 3.79 10.88
CA PRO A 397 8.91 3.28 9.60
C PRO A 397 9.69 4.35 8.80
N SER A 398 9.25 5.61 8.89
CA SER A 398 9.92 6.74 8.23
C SER A 398 11.27 7.05 8.88
N ILE A 399 11.35 6.97 10.21
CA ILE A 399 12.60 7.15 10.95
C ILE A 399 13.60 6.03 10.63
N ALA A 400 13.16 4.77 10.62
CA ALA A 400 14.02 3.64 10.23
C ALA A 400 14.57 3.81 8.80
N THR A 401 13.73 4.26 7.87
CA THR A 401 14.15 4.58 6.49
C THR A 401 15.18 5.71 6.44
N ARG A 402 14.99 6.80 7.19
CA ARG A 402 15.98 7.90 7.24
C ARG A 402 17.32 7.41 7.78
N TRP A 403 17.31 6.65 8.86
CA TRP A 403 18.52 6.18 9.52
C TRP A 403 19.26 5.08 8.76
N SER A 404 18.57 4.27 7.95
CA SER A 404 19.21 3.17 7.20
C SER A 404 20.33 3.64 6.25
N GLY A 405 20.31 4.90 5.81
CA GLY A 405 21.34 5.50 4.96
C GLY A 405 22.46 6.25 5.69
N THR A 406 22.37 6.43 7.01
CA THR A 406 23.21 7.39 7.76
C THR A 406 24.40 6.77 8.49
N LEU A 407 24.29 5.50 8.92
CA LEU A 407 25.27 4.81 9.77
C LEU A 407 26.48 4.29 8.97
N LYS A 408 27.19 5.21 8.31
CA LYS A 408 28.39 4.93 7.51
C LYS A 408 29.53 4.50 8.44
N GLY A 409 30.10 3.31 8.21
CA GLY A 409 31.21 2.75 9.01
C GLY A 409 30.83 1.59 9.94
N ALA A 410 29.54 1.26 10.06
CA ALA A 410 29.10 0.10 10.82
C ALA A 410 29.35 -1.21 10.02
N LYS A 411 30.47 -1.87 10.31
CA LYS A 411 31.04 -2.99 9.52
C LYS A 411 30.15 -4.23 9.42
N LYS A 412 29.30 -4.48 10.41
CA LYS A 412 28.43 -5.67 10.50
C LYS A 412 26.94 -5.34 10.37
N LEU A 413 26.59 -4.07 10.23
CA LEU A 413 25.21 -3.62 10.29
C LEU A 413 24.44 -4.15 9.08
N GLN A 414 23.39 -4.92 9.36
CA GLN A 414 22.47 -5.49 8.37
C GLN A 414 21.16 -4.69 8.33
N ALA A 415 20.68 -4.22 9.48
CA ALA A 415 19.36 -3.63 9.58
C ALA A 415 19.30 -2.45 10.56
N VAL A 416 18.45 -1.48 10.23
CA VAL A 416 18.06 -0.39 11.14
C VAL A 416 16.58 -0.50 11.46
N TYR A 417 16.26 -0.55 12.74
CA TYR A 417 14.90 -0.60 13.27
C TYR A 417 14.57 0.66 14.06
N CYS A 418 13.28 1.01 14.09
CA CYS A 418 12.74 1.99 15.01
C CYS A 418 11.51 1.39 15.70
N ALA A 419 11.47 1.50 17.03
CA ALA A 419 10.39 1.02 17.87
C ALA A 419 9.63 2.19 18.49
N ASN A 420 8.31 2.17 18.34
CA ASN A 420 7.39 3.15 18.88
C ASN A 420 6.49 2.55 19.95
N THR A 421 6.63 3.05 21.16
CA THR A 421 5.86 2.64 22.35
C THR A 421 4.58 3.43 22.58
N GLY A 422 4.35 4.50 21.80
CA GLY A 422 3.20 5.40 21.96
C GLY A 422 2.17 5.30 20.83
N TYR A 423 2.42 4.48 19.79
CA TYR A 423 1.58 4.48 18.58
C TYR A 423 0.16 4.00 18.83
N TYR A 424 0.00 3.00 19.69
CA TYR A 424 -1.30 2.42 19.98
C TYR A 424 -1.43 2.21 21.49
N SER A 425 -2.38 2.92 22.09
CA SER A 425 -2.68 2.84 23.52
C SER A 425 -3.79 1.83 23.75
N ASN A 426 -3.43 0.62 24.19
CA ASN A 426 -4.35 -0.39 24.70
C ASN A 426 -3.83 -0.94 26.03
N GLN A 427 -4.57 -1.90 26.60
CA GLN A 427 -4.20 -2.52 27.88
C GLN A 427 -2.81 -3.20 27.82
N ASP A 428 -2.45 -3.80 26.68
CA ASP A 428 -1.17 -4.53 26.51
C ASP A 428 0.05 -3.64 26.23
N ARG A 429 -0.16 -2.32 26.09
CA ARG A 429 0.90 -1.33 25.79
C ARG A 429 1.78 -1.77 24.61
N LEU A 430 1.16 -2.01 23.46
CA LEU A 430 1.84 -2.55 22.28
C LEU A 430 3.01 -1.67 21.80
N VAL A 431 4.11 -2.33 21.43
CA VAL A 431 5.26 -1.72 20.78
C VAL A 431 5.25 -2.08 19.31
N HIS A 432 5.13 -1.05 18.47
CA HIS A 432 5.21 -1.21 17.02
C HIS A 432 6.63 -0.92 16.56
N PHE A 433 7.23 -1.83 15.80
CA PHE A 433 8.59 -1.64 15.30
C PHE A 433 8.66 -2.00 13.82
N SER A 434 9.52 -1.27 13.09
CA SER A 434 9.75 -1.47 11.66
C SER A 434 11.23 -1.35 11.36
N GLY A 435 11.71 -2.21 10.47
CA GLY A 435 13.09 -2.29 10.02
C GLY A 435 13.27 -2.01 8.54
N ARG A 436 14.48 -1.60 8.17
CA ARG A 436 14.96 -1.45 6.80
C ARG A 436 16.37 -2.02 6.69
N ILE A 437 16.69 -2.65 5.57
CA ILE A 437 18.08 -3.04 5.27
C ILE A 437 18.95 -1.79 5.32
N ALA A 438 20.04 -1.87 6.08
CA ALA A 438 21.00 -0.79 6.18
C ALA A 438 21.75 -0.62 4.85
N LYS A 439 21.98 0.63 4.44
CA LYS A 439 22.83 0.94 3.27
C LYS A 439 24.21 0.29 3.40
N ALA A 440 24.75 0.20 4.62
CA ALA A 440 26.02 -0.47 4.88
C ALA A 440 26.04 -1.94 4.41
N ALA A 441 24.93 -2.67 4.52
CA ALA A 441 24.83 -4.05 4.03
C ALA A 441 24.77 -4.10 2.50
N LYS A 442 23.95 -3.23 1.90
CA LYS A 442 23.85 -3.10 0.43
C LYS A 442 25.19 -2.74 -0.21
N ASP A 443 25.93 -1.82 0.40
CA ASP A 443 27.26 -1.41 -0.07
C ASP A 443 28.30 -2.55 0.00
N ARG A 444 28.04 -3.58 0.83
CA ARG A 444 28.83 -4.83 0.88
C ARG A 444 28.33 -5.92 -0.07
N GLY A 445 27.26 -5.67 -0.84
CA GLY A 445 26.62 -6.68 -1.69
C GLY A 445 25.80 -7.72 -0.92
N GLU A 446 25.44 -7.44 0.33
CA GLU A 446 24.60 -8.33 1.15
C GLU A 446 23.11 -8.06 0.88
N GLU A 447 22.32 -9.13 0.80
CA GLU A 447 20.86 -9.08 0.71
C GLU A 447 20.19 -9.78 1.90
N PRO A 448 20.36 -9.25 3.14
CA PRO A 448 19.86 -9.91 4.32
C PRO A 448 18.32 -9.95 4.33
N SER A 449 17.77 -11.12 4.62
CA SER A 449 16.34 -11.28 4.92
C SER A 449 16.06 -10.76 6.33
N LEU A 450 15.38 -9.63 6.45
CA LEU A 450 15.00 -9.05 7.75
C LEU A 450 14.01 -9.94 8.53
N ILE A 451 13.25 -10.76 7.82
CA ILE A 451 12.36 -11.76 8.42
C ILE A 451 13.20 -12.81 9.15
N GLU A 452 14.15 -13.42 8.45
CA GLU A 452 15.07 -14.40 9.02
C GLU A 452 15.93 -13.81 10.15
N LEU A 453 16.38 -12.55 10.00
CA LEU A 453 17.14 -11.87 11.03
C LEU A 453 16.34 -11.75 12.34
N LEU A 454 15.09 -11.33 12.29
CA LEU A 454 14.22 -11.24 13.47
C LEU A 454 13.96 -12.62 14.09
N HIS A 455 13.70 -13.63 13.26
CA HIS A 455 13.55 -15.01 13.72
C HIS A 455 14.83 -15.55 14.37
N SER A 456 16.01 -15.19 13.87
CA SER A 456 17.30 -15.61 14.42
C SER A 456 17.56 -15.09 15.84
N TYR A 457 17.02 -13.91 16.18
CA TYR A 457 17.08 -13.40 17.56
C TYR A 457 16.01 -14.01 18.44
N ALA A 458 14.80 -14.22 17.90
CA ALA A 458 13.73 -14.87 18.64
C ALA A 458 14.12 -16.31 19.02
N SER A 459 14.83 -17.03 18.15
CA SER A 459 15.27 -18.40 18.40
C SER A 459 16.37 -18.56 19.45
N LEU A 460 17.01 -17.46 19.88
CA LEU A 460 17.91 -17.48 21.05
C LEU A 460 17.19 -17.90 22.33
N ASP A 461 15.86 -17.80 22.33
CA ASP A 461 14.99 -18.32 23.36
C ASP A 461 13.86 -19.14 22.72
N HIS A 462 14.01 -20.47 22.76
CA HIS A 462 13.10 -21.42 22.14
C HIS A 462 11.64 -21.29 22.62
N THR A 463 11.38 -20.66 23.77
CA THR A 463 10.03 -20.45 24.30
C THR A 463 9.42 -19.11 23.87
N PHE A 464 10.20 -18.19 23.27
CA PHE A 464 9.72 -16.84 22.92
C PHE A 464 8.48 -16.85 22.01
N LEU A 465 8.54 -17.56 20.87
CA LEU A 465 7.42 -17.64 19.93
C LEU A 465 6.25 -18.47 20.49
N PRO A 466 6.47 -19.65 21.10
CA PRO A 466 5.39 -20.40 21.77
C PRO A 466 4.64 -19.58 22.82
N ASP A 467 5.35 -18.85 23.69
CA ASP A 467 4.74 -18.00 24.71
C ASP A 467 3.93 -16.86 24.09
N LEU A 468 4.43 -16.28 23.00
CA LEU A 468 3.74 -15.21 22.28
C LEU A 468 2.47 -15.73 21.59
N CYS A 469 2.50 -16.93 21.01
CA CYS A 469 1.32 -17.60 20.48
C CYS A 469 0.28 -17.83 21.57
N LYS A 470 0.69 -18.34 22.73
CA LYS A 470 -0.18 -18.54 23.90
C LYS A 470 -0.79 -17.24 24.40
N HIS A 471 -0.01 -16.15 24.41
CA HIS A 471 -0.52 -14.83 24.84
C HIS A 471 -1.64 -14.32 23.93
N TYR A 472 -1.53 -14.54 22.62
CA TYR A 472 -2.55 -14.13 21.65
C TYR A 472 -3.62 -15.19 21.37
N ASP A 473 -3.54 -16.36 22.02
CA ASP A 473 -4.41 -17.51 21.78
C ASP A 473 -4.47 -17.89 20.28
N VAL A 474 -3.30 -18.05 19.66
CA VAL A 474 -3.18 -18.44 18.25
C VAL A 474 -2.42 -19.76 18.09
N PRO A 475 -2.78 -20.58 17.09
CA PRO A 475 -2.25 -21.95 16.99
C PRO A 475 -0.79 -22.02 16.54
N SER A 476 -0.27 -20.96 15.91
CA SER A 476 1.11 -20.97 15.41
C SER A 476 1.66 -19.57 15.18
N ALA A 477 3.00 -19.47 15.06
CA ALA A 477 3.69 -18.22 14.78
C ALA A 477 3.31 -17.62 13.41
N SER A 478 2.71 -18.42 12.51
CA SER A 478 2.20 -17.93 11.23
C SER A 478 1.06 -16.91 11.39
N HIS A 479 0.40 -16.88 12.56
CA HIS A 479 -0.68 -15.95 12.89
C HIS A 479 -0.19 -14.69 13.63
N LEU A 480 1.05 -14.67 14.10
CA LEU A 480 1.61 -13.56 14.85
C LEU A 480 1.96 -12.37 13.94
N SER A 481 1.73 -11.16 14.46
CA SER A 481 2.21 -9.90 13.88
C SER A 481 3.70 -9.65 14.21
N PHE A 482 4.55 -10.67 14.08
CA PHE A 482 6.00 -10.61 14.31
C PHE A 482 6.76 -11.04 13.04
N ALA A 483 7.83 -10.32 12.70
CA ALA A 483 8.66 -10.55 11.51
C ALA A 483 7.86 -10.60 10.20
N ARG A 484 6.96 -9.63 9.98
CA ARG A 484 6.08 -9.55 8.81
C ARG A 484 6.42 -8.42 7.86
N GLY A 485 6.13 -8.63 6.58
CA GLY A 485 6.38 -7.70 5.49
C GLY A 485 7.17 -8.37 4.37
N HIS A 486 8.20 -7.67 3.88
CA HIS A 486 9.11 -8.15 2.85
C HIS A 486 10.47 -8.48 3.44
N LYS A 487 11.29 -9.22 2.68
CA LYS A 487 12.67 -9.53 3.05
C LYS A 487 13.49 -8.25 3.31
N GLN A 488 13.20 -7.16 2.59
CA GLN A 488 13.91 -5.89 2.67
C GLN A 488 13.36 -4.91 3.72
N ALA A 489 12.13 -5.14 4.18
CA ALA A 489 11.39 -4.27 5.09
C ALA A 489 10.43 -5.11 5.93
N SER A 490 10.83 -5.40 7.16
CA SER A 490 10.06 -6.25 8.08
C SER A 490 9.99 -5.63 9.47
N GLY A 491 9.01 -6.02 10.26
CA GLY A 491 8.76 -5.50 11.60
C GLY A 491 7.72 -6.30 12.34
N GLY A 492 7.07 -5.67 13.31
CA GLY A 492 6.01 -6.32 14.06
C GLY A 492 5.38 -5.45 15.14
N ILE A 493 4.49 -6.10 15.88
CA ILE A 493 3.74 -5.56 17.00
C ILE A 493 3.92 -6.55 18.15
N LEU A 494 4.53 -6.11 19.24
CA LEU A 494 4.78 -6.94 20.41
C LEU A 494 4.16 -6.30 21.67
N PRO A 495 3.53 -7.07 22.56
CA PRO A 495 3.20 -6.59 23.89
C PRO A 495 4.45 -6.12 24.61
N HIS A 496 4.32 -5.13 25.50
CA HIS A 496 5.47 -4.49 26.15
C HIS A 496 6.41 -5.51 26.82
N ALA A 497 5.88 -6.53 27.50
CA ALA A 497 6.67 -7.57 28.16
C ALA A 497 7.52 -8.39 27.16
N PHE A 498 6.93 -8.82 26.04
CA PHE A 498 7.64 -9.54 24.98
C PHE A 498 8.65 -8.66 24.25
N TRP A 499 8.34 -7.38 24.08
CA TRP A 499 9.29 -6.43 23.52
C TRP A 499 10.56 -6.32 24.37
N HIS A 500 10.44 -6.18 25.69
CA HIS A 500 11.60 -6.14 26.60
C HIS A 500 12.43 -7.43 26.54
N ARG A 501 11.77 -8.59 26.49
CA ARG A 501 12.44 -9.87 26.31
C ARG A 501 13.20 -9.91 24.99
N PHE A 502 12.58 -9.50 23.89
CA PHE A 502 13.21 -9.49 22.56
C PHE A 502 14.43 -8.55 22.49
N VAL A 503 14.33 -7.35 23.09
CA VAL A 503 15.46 -6.41 23.20
C VAL A 503 16.63 -7.00 23.98
N LYS A 504 16.37 -7.80 25.02
CA LYS A 504 17.40 -8.54 25.78
C LYS A 504 18.04 -9.65 24.95
N LEU A 505 17.26 -10.40 24.16
CA LEU A 505 17.82 -11.43 23.26
C LEU A 505 18.79 -10.83 22.23
N MET A 506 18.47 -9.64 21.72
CA MET A 506 19.37 -8.88 20.83
C MET A 506 20.55 -8.21 21.57
N GLN A 507 20.52 -8.17 22.91
CA GLN A 507 21.52 -7.50 23.75
C GLN A 507 21.75 -6.03 23.32
N ILE A 508 20.65 -5.31 23.07
CA ILE A 508 20.72 -3.93 22.56
C ILE A 508 21.37 -3.01 23.57
N GLY A 509 22.46 -2.36 23.15
CA GLY A 509 23.21 -1.39 23.97
C GLY A 509 24.27 -2.02 24.88
N GLU A 510 24.44 -3.34 24.85
CA GLU A 510 25.55 -4.01 25.53
C GLU A 510 26.86 -3.76 24.77
N LYS A 511 27.96 -3.55 25.51
CA LYS A 511 29.27 -3.37 24.91
C LYS A 511 29.78 -4.72 24.38
N PRO A 512 30.45 -4.77 23.21
CA PRO A 512 31.16 -5.97 22.79
C PRO A 512 32.16 -6.38 23.86
N GLU A 513 32.35 -7.68 24.08
CA GLU A 513 33.43 -8.17 24.94
C GLU A 513 34.76 -7.61 24.42
N ALA A 514 35.50 -6.96 25.32
CA ALA A 514 36.82 -6.44 24.99
C ALA A 514 37.69 -7.64 24.60
N LYS A 515 38.10 -7.71 23.33
CA LYS A 515 39.25 -8.53 22.98
C LYS A 515 40.42 -7.98 23.77
N GLU A 516 41.00 -8.78 24.67
CA GLU A 516 42.31 -8.49 25.25
C GLU A 516 43.24 -8.12 24.09
N SER A 517 43.54 -6.83 23.99
CA SER A 517 44.49 -6.36 23.01
C SER A 517 45.85 -6.77 23.55
N PRO A 518 46.72 -7.45 22.78
CA PRO A 518 48.09 -7.64 23.21
C PRO A 518 48.66 -6.25 23.53
N LYS A 519 49.22 -6.10 24.74
CA LYS A 519 49.85 -4.85 25.20
C LYS A 519 50.80 -4.39 24.10
N ARG A 520 50.43 -3.32 23.38
CA ARG A 520 51.38 -2.63 22.50
C ARG A 520 52.46 -2.05 23.40
N GLU A 521 53.68 -2.53 23.24
CA GLU A 521 54.85 -1.85 23.79
C GLU A 521 54.82 -0.39 23.33
N ALA A 522 55.00 0.51 24.31
CA ALA A 522 54.99 1.94 24.09
C ALA A 522 56.15 2.32 23.17
N ASN A 523 55.83 2.58 21.90
CA ASN A 523 56.81 3.12 20.98
C ASN A 523 57.09 4.57 21.38
N LYS A 524 58.25 4.83 21.99
CA LYS A 524 58.71 6.15 22.43
C LYS A 524 58.76 7.11 21.24
N GLN A 525 57.80 8.04 21.19
CA GLN A 525 57.76 9.13 20.23
C GLN A 525 58.94 10.08 20.52
N LYS A 526 60.03 9.96 19.75
CA LYS A 526 61.09 10.98 19.70
C LYS A 526 60.65 12.06 18.73
N ASN A 527 60.03 13.13 19.24
CA ASN A 527 60.11 14.45 18.62
C ASN A 527 59.73 15.48 19.69
N LYS A 528 60.74 16.15 20.25
CA LYS A 528 60.55 17.29 21.15
C LYS A 528 60.34 18.53 20.31
N LEU A 529 59.29 19.29 20.65
CA LEU A 529 58.87 20.57 20.08
C LEU A 529 59.84 21.73 20.36
N THR A 530 61.11 21.45 20.70
CA THR A 530 62.09 22.44 21.19
C THR A 530 63.02 22.97 20.09
N ASN A 531 62.85 22.54 18.83
CA ASN A 531 63.73 22.96 17.72
C ASN A 531 63.21 24.18 16.94
N TYR A 532 62.14 24.85 17.37
CA TYR A 532 61.51 25.94 16.61
C TYR A 532 61.63 27.35 17.23
N PHE A 533 62.30 27.52 18.38
CA PHE A 533 62.50 28.86 18.97
C PHE A 533 63.88 29.03 19.64
N GLY A 534 64.66 30.00 19.15
CA GLY A 534 65.89 30.56 19.75
C GLY A 534 67.17 30.26 18.95
N ALA A 535 67.97 31.20 18.45
CA ALA A 535 68.08 32.63 18.73
C ALA A 535 68.69 33.37 17.52
N GLN A 536 68.23 34.60 17.27
CA GLN A 536 68.96 35.60 16.50
C GLN A 536 70.25 35.95 17.27
N GLN A 537 71.41 35.88 16.60
CA GLN A 537 72.66 36.45 17.09
C GLN A 537 72.74 37.92 16.67
N THR A 538 73.04 38.77 17.66
CA THR A 538 73.76 40.04 17.48
C THR A 538 75.19 39.79 17.03
#